data_AF-A0A090FQA3-F1
#
_entry.id   AF-A0A090FQA3-F1
#
_cell.length_a   1.000
_cell.length_b   1.000
_cell.length_c   1.000
_cell.angle_alpha   90.00
_cell.angle_beta   90.00
_cell.angle_gamma   90.00
#
_symmetry.space_group_name_H-M   'P 1'
#
loop_
_entity.id
_entity.type
_entity.pdbx_description
1 polymer ?
#
loop_
_entity_poly.entity_id
_entity_poly.type
_entity_poly.pdbx_seq_one_letter_code
_entity_poly.pdbx_strand_id
1 'polypeptide(L)'
;MQAQDIMTTPVVTIAASASVAEAADLMLTRNIRCLPVVGDDGSLAGIITEGDFLRRGELGTRRARPRWLEFLVGPGKLADEYVRSSGRRVAEVMTASVVSAAPGASLAEVVELMATHDIKNVPILDADKIVGIVSRSDLMRILLRTLPKSGSATVDDEIIRRNILAELRGQSWSVGGDLIGVTVDKGDVELSGAIFDERQRQAAVVAAENVAGVKKVTDKLFCAGPFSVVLVS
;
A
#
# COMPACT_ATOMS: atom_id res chain seq x y z
N MET A 1 -3.32 2.00 -15.83
CA MET A 1 -3.76 3.02 -14.87
C MET A 1 -2.54 3.82 -14.49
N GLN A 2 -2.59 5.12 -14.74
CA GLN A 2 -1.54 6.11 -14.47
C GLN A 2 -1.86 6.90 -13.21
N ALA A 3 -0.87 7.63 -12.68
CA ALA A 3 -1.01 8.44 -11.48
C ALA A 3 -2.14 9.48 -11.62
N GLN A 4 -2.26 10.12 -12.78
CA GLN A 4 -3.31 11.10 -13.05
C GLN A 4 -4.73 10.52 -12.98
N ASP A 5 -4.91 9.22 -13.22
CA ASP A 5 -6.22 8.55 -13.18
C ASP A 5 -6.71 8.32 -11.74
N ILE A 6 -5.80 8.40 -10.76
CA ILE A 6 -6.04 7.97 -9.38
C ILE A 6 -5.70 9.03 -8.33
N MET A 7 -4.95 10.06 -8.71
CA MET A 7 -4.54 11.13 -7.81
C MET A 7 -5.75 11.92 -7.31
N THR A 8 -5.68 12.33 -6.05
CA THR A 8 -6.66 13.25 -5.48
C THR A 8 -6.38 14.67 -5.99
N THR A 9 -7.43 15.29 -6.54
CA THR A 9 -7.42 16.69 -7.02
C THR A 9 -8.75 17.37 -6.67
N PRO A 10 -8.76 18.71 -6.42
CA PRO A 10 -7.60 19.59 -6.28
C PRO A 10 -6.79 19.31 -5.01
N VAL A 11 -5.48 19.56 -5.07
CA VAL A 11 -4.58 19.35 -3.92
C VAL A 11 -4.70 20.53 -2.95
N VAL A 12 -4.93 20.24 -1.68
CA VAL A 12 -4.84 21.24 -0.61
C VAL A 12 -3.36 21.41 -0.27
N THR A 13 -2.83 22.62 -0.48
CA THR A 13 -1.43 22.97 -0.19
C THR A 13 -1.34 24.01 0.91
N ILE A 14 -0.13 24.25 1.41
CA ILE A 14 0.16 25.31 2.38
C ILE A 14 1.46 26.03 2.02
N ALA A 15 1.54 27.33 2.30
CA ALA A 15 2.76 28.11 2.04
C ALA A 15 3.88 27.72 3.00
N ALA A 16 5.13 27.74 2.52
CA ALA A 16 6.31 27.49 3.35
C ALA A 16 6.47 28.49 4.52
N SER A 17 5.98 29.72 4.33
CA SER A 17 5.99 30.80 5.33
C SER A 17 4.87 30.69 6.37
N ALA A 18 3.86 29.84 6.15
CA ALA A 18 2.75 29.65 7.07
C ALA A 18 3.21 29.09 8.42
N SER A 19 2.40 29.29 9.44
CA SER A 19 2.66 28.75 10.77
C SER A 19 2.31 27.26 10.86
N VAL A 20 2.99 26.57 11.76
CA VAL A 20 2.67 25.16 12.09
C VAL A 20 1.26 25.03 12.67
N ALA A 21 0.75 26.07 13.34
CA ALA A 21 -0.62 26.08 13.86
C ALA A 21 -1.66 26.10 12.73
N GLU A 22 -1.47 26.94 11.71
CA GLU A 22 -2.32 26.96 10.51
C GLU A 22 -2.26 25.63 9.76
N ALA A 23 -1.08 25.00 9.66
CA ALA A 23 -0.94 23.68 9.06
C ALA A 23 -1.76 22.61 9.82
N ALA A 24 -1.67 22.59 11.15
CA ALA A 24 -2.41 21.65 11.99
C ALA A 24 -3.92 21.88 11.89
N ASP A 25 -4.37 23.14 11.96
CA ASP A 25 -5.78 23.51 11.84
C ASP A 25 -6.35 23.12 10.47
N LEU A 26 -5.60 23.36 9.39
CA LEU A 26 -6.00 22.98 8.03
C LEU A 26 -6.11 21.46 7.89
N MET A 27 -5.17 20.70 8.44
CA MET A 27 -5.21 19.23 8.44
C MET A 27 -6.44 18.70 9.16
N LEU A 28 -6.74 19.21 10.35
CA LEU A 28 -7.89 18.79 11.15
C LEU A 28 -9.22 19.16 10.46
N THR A 29 -9.33 20.40 9.99
CA THR A 29 -10.55 20.93 9.37
C THR A 29 -10.89 20.22 8.07
N ARG A 30 -9.87 19.86 7.28
CA ARG A 30 -10.04 19.16 6.00
C ARG A 30 -9.94 17.64 6.12
N ASN A 31 -9.68 17.11 7.32
CA ASN A 31 -9.43 15.69 7.59
C ASN A 31 -8.37 15.09 6.64
N ILE A 32 -7.26 15.81 6.47
CA ILE A 32 -6.13 15.43 5.61
C ILE A 32 -4.90 15.22 6.47
N ARG A 33 -4.12 14.19 6.15
CA ARG A 33 -2.98 13.74 6.97
C ARG A 33 -1.62 14.22 6.45
N CYS A 34 -1.63 14.89 5.31
CA CYS A 34 -0.46 15.29 4.54
C CYS A 34 -0.79 16.57 3.79
N LEU A 35 0.11 17.55 3.87
CA LEU A 35 0.04 18.82 3.17
C LEU A 35 1.33 19.00 2.37
N PRO A 36 1.23 19.08 1.03
CA PRO A 36 2.31 19.59 0.22
C PRO A 36 2.54 21.08 0.54
N VAL A 37 3.81 21.42 0.74
CA VAL A 37 4.25 22.76 1.05
C VAL A 37 4.75 23.41 -0.22
N VAL A 38 4.22 24.58 -0.55
CA VAL A 38 4.57 25.32 -1.77
C VAL A 38 5.35 26.59 -1.45
N GLY A 39 6.30 26.92 -2.33
CA GLY A 39 6.99 28.20 -2.33
C GLY A 39 6.12 29.32 -2.92
N ASP A 40 6.65 30.55 -2.87
CA ASP A 40 5.94 31.73 -3.37
C ASP A 40 5.71 31.70 -4.90
N ASP A 41 6.55 30.95 -5.62
CA ASP A 41 6.45 30.70 -7.06
C ASP A 41 5.48 29.55 -7.43
N GLY A 42 4.89 28.91 -6.42
CA GLY A 42 4.00 27.76 -6.58
C GLY A 42 4.73 26.43 -6.81
N SER A 43 6.06 26.40 -6.72
CA SER A 43 6.85 25.16 -6.76
C SER A 43 6.67 24.36 -5.47
N LEU A 44 6.82 23.04 -5.56
CA LEU A 44 6.80 22.18 -4.38
C LEU A 44 8.10 22.37 -3.56
N ALA A 45 7.98 22.94 -2.37
CA ALA A 45 9.09 23.18 -1.44
C ALA A 45 9.30 22.05 -0.44
N GLY A 46 8.25 21.26 -0.14
CA GLY A 46 8.33 20.18 0.82
C GLY A 46 7.00 19.48 1.10
N ILE A 47 6.98 18.63 2.12
CA ILE A 47 5.77 18.01 2.68
C ILE A 47 5.78 18.14 4.19
N ILE A 48 4.61 18.34 4.77
CA ILE A 48 4.35 18.15 6.20
C ILE A 48 3.23 17.12 6.40
N THR A 49 3.37 16.27 7.40
CA THR A 49 2.43 15.19 7.74
C THR A 49 2.05 15.24 9.21
N GLU A 50 0.98 14.54 9.60
CA GLU A 50 0.62 14.36 11.02
C GLU A 50 1.80 13.89 11.90
N GLY A 51 2.66 13.04 11.33
CA GLY A 51 3.83 12.49 12.03
C GLY A 51 4.86 13.56 12.44
N ASP A 52 4.93 14.67 11.72
CA ASP A 52 5.82 15.79 12.03
C ASP A 52 5.33 16.54 13.28
N PHE A 53 4.01 16.57 13.54
CA PHE A 53 3.43 17.18 14.74
C PHE A 53 3.59 16.30 15.99
N LEU A 54 3.68 14.97 15.83
CA LEU A 54 3.78 14.03 16.96
C LEU A 54 5.08 14.18 17.75
N ARG A 55 6.11 14.81 17.20
CA ARG A 55 7.45 14.93 17.83
C ARG A 55 7.72 16.32 18.41
N ARG A 56 6.67 17.12 18.55
CA ARG A 56 6.76 18.52 19.00
C ARG A 56 7.08 18.67 20.47
N GLY A 57 7.86 19.69 20.79
CA GLY A 57 8.24 20.06 22.15
C GLY A 57 7.06 20.34 23.07
N GLU A 58 6.03 20.97 22.53
CA GLU A 58 4.83 21.38 23.24
C GLU A 58 4.02 20.19 23.76
N LEU A 59 4.17 19.02 23.14
CA LEU A 59 3.51 17.78 23.55
C LEU A 59 4.35 16.97 24.56
N GLY A 60 5.59 17.39 24.85
CA GLY A 60 6.52 16.62 25.68
C GLY A 60 6.99 15.31 25.05
N THR A 61 6.68 15.06 23.78
CA THR A 61 6.97 13.82 23.04
C THR A 61 8.25 13.88 22.22
N ARG A 62 9.12 14.86 22.49
CA ARG A 62 10.46 14.93 21.87
C ARG A 62 11.17 13.60 22.09
N ARG A 63 11.88 13.16 21.05
CA ARG A 63 12.67 11.93 21.13
C ARG A 63 13.79 12.13 22.15
N ALA A 64 13.62 11.62 23.37
CA ALA A 64 14.68 11.59 24.36
C ALA A 64 15.72 10.55 23.94
N ARG A 65 16.93 10.99 23.59
CA ARG A 65 18.07 10.09 23.37
C ARG A 65 18.94 10.06 24.62
N PRO A 66 19.60 8.93 24.91
CA PRO A 66 20.69 8.88 25.88
C PRO A 66 21.79 9.89 25.51
N ARG A 67 22.33 10.63 26.49
CA ARG A 67 23.34 11.68 26.28
C ARG A 67 24.58 11.26 25.50
N TRP A 68 25.00 10.00 25.61
CA TRP A 68 26.14 9.48 24.85
C TRP A 68 25.86 9.41 23.33
N LEU A 69 24.60 9.22 22.93
CA LEU A 69 24.19 9.26 21.51
C LEU A 69 24.15 10.69 20.97
N GLU A 70 23.82 11.68 21.81
CA GLU A 70 23.87 13.10 21.42
C GLU A 70 25.30 13.51 21.05
N PHE A 71 26.28 13.06 21.85
CA PHE A 71 27.70 13.28 21.57
C PHE A 71 28.14 12.70 20.21
N LEU A 72 27.67 11.50 19.87
CA LEU A 72 28.00 10.84 18.59
C LEU A 72 27.33 11.49 17.37
N VAL A 73 26.15 12.05 17.55
CA VAL A 73 25.37 12.70 16.48
C VAL A 73 25.94 14.07 16.13
N GLY A 74 26.61 14.72 17.09
CA GLY A 74 27.27 16.01 16.92
C GLY A 74 26.32 17.21 17.01
N PRO A 75 26.84 18.41 17.32
CA PRO A 75 26.03 19.58 17.65
C PRO A 75 25.14 20.08 16.50
N GLY A 76 25.58 19.92 15.25
CA GLY A 76 24.80 20.36 14.07
C GLY A 76 23.48 19.60 13.92
N LYS A 77 23.52 18.27 13.98
CA LYS A 77 22.31 17.44 13.88
C LYS A 77 21.35 17.65 15.05
N LEU A 78 21.87 17.94 16.25
CA LEU A 78 21.03 18.29 17.41
C LEU A 78 20.33 19.64 17.20
N ALA A 79 21.02 20.62 16.59
CA ALA A 79 20.41 21.90 16.23
C ALA A 79 19.30 21.70 15.19
N ASP A 80 19.52 20.87 14.16
CA ASP A 80 18.49 20.55 13.16
C ASP A 80 17.27 19.86 13.79
N GLU A 81 17.48 18.88 14.70
CA GLU A 81 16.40 18.22 15.44
C GLU A 81 15.62 19.22 16.34
N TYR A 82 16.32 20.19 16.94
CA TYR A 82 15.69 21.24 17.73
C TYR A 82 14.79 22.14 16.86
N VAL A 83 15.29 22.58 15.70
CA VAL A 83 14.52 23.37 14.73
C VAL A 83 13.30 22.59 14.26
N ARG A 84 13.44 21.31 13.88
CA ARG A 84 12.29 20.48 13.46
C ARG A 84 11.25 20.28 14.55
N SER A 85 11.66 20.19 15.81
CA SER A 85 10.73 19.92 16.94
C SER A 85 10.16 21.17 17.61
N SER A 86 10.71 22.35 17.31
CA SER A 86 10.38 23.61 17.99
C SER A 86 10.12 24.79 17.03
N GLY A 87 10.32 24.56 15.73
CA GLY A 87 10.06 25.52 14.67
C GLY A 87 8.60 25.96 14.65
N ARG A 88 8.38 27.21 14.27
CA ARG A 88 7.04 27.83 14.24
C ARG A 88 6.50 27.95 12.82
N ARG A 89 7.38 27.92 11.82
CA ARG A 89 7.02 27.96 10.40
C ARG A 89 7.03 26.57 9.79
N VAL A 90 6.18 26.35 8.79
CA VAL A 90 6.10 25.09 8.06
C VAL A 90 7.46 24.73 7.44
N ALA A 91 8.16 25.71 6.84
CA ALA A 91 9.48 25.49 6.24
C ALA A 91 10.54 24.92 7.21
N GLU A 92 10.41 25.18 8.51
CA GLU A 92 11.37 24.74 9.54
C GLU A 92 11.15 23.29 9.98
N VAL A 93 9.93 22.77 9.79
CA VAL A 93 9.52 21.45 10.25
C VAL A 93 9.25 20.46 9.12
N MET A 94 9.02 20.96 7.91
CA MET A 94 8.71 20.14 6.74
C MET A 94 9.88 19.21 6.35
N THR A 95 9.53 18.17 5.59
CA THR A 95 10.51 17.39 4.84
C THR A 95 10.68 18.01 3.45
N ALA A 96 11.85 18.59 3.19
CA ALA A 96 12.15 19.28 1.92
C ALA A 96 12.47 18.33 0.75
N SER A 97 13.16 17.21 1.03
CA SER A 97 13.49 16.21 -0.01
C SER A 97 12.29 15.31 -0.26
N VAL A 98 11.43 15.73 -1.20
CA VAL A 98 10.18 15.03 -1.50
C VAL A 98 10.35 14.13 -2.72
N VAL A 99 10.05 12.86 -2.55
CA VAL A 99 9.94 11.90 -3.65
C VAL A 99 8.59 12.12 -4.34
N SER A 100 8.61 12.33 -5.65
CA SER A 100 7.44 12.65 -6.47
C SER A 100 7.39 11.80 -7.73
N ALA A 101 6.26 11.86 -8.45
CA ALA A 101 6.08 11.20 -9.73
C ALA A 101 5.41 12.14 -10.76
N ALA A 102 5.58 11.85 -12.04
CA ALA A 102 4.89 12.57 -13.12
C ALA A 102 3.42 12.10 -13.27
N PRO A 103 2.53 12.88 -13.91
CA PRO A 103 1.12 12.50 -14.09
C PRO A 103 0.94 11.20 -14.88
N GLY A 104 1.83 10.96 -15.85
CA GLY A 104 1.85 9.75 -16.66
C GLY A 104 2.49 8.53 -16.00
N ALA A 105 3.05 8.66 -14.79
CA ALA A 105 3.70 7.54 -14.09
C ALA A 105 2.70 6.40 -13.86
N SER A 106 3.16 5.15 -13.98
CA SER A 106 2.30 3.99 -13.78
C SER A 106 1.97 3.79 -12.30
N LEU A 107 0.83 3.13 -12.02
CA LEU A 107 0.50 2.75 -10.65
C LEU A 107 1.60 1.91 -9.98
N ALA A 108 2.27 1.03 -10.73
CA ALA A 108 3.35 0.19 -10.22
C ALA A 108 4.56 1.05 -9.79
N GLU A 109 4.93 2.05 -10.58
CA GLU A 109 6.01 3.00 -10.23
C GLU A 109 5.67 3.77 -8.96
N VAL A 110 4.44 4.26 -8.80
CA VAL A 110 4.01 4.96 -7.58
C VAL A 110 4.08 4.05 -6.35
N VAL A 111 3.67 2.79 -6.48
CA VAL A 111 3.75 1.80 -5.40
C VAL A 111 5.21 1.50 -5.04
N GLU A 112 6.08 1.35 -6.03
CA GLU A 112 7.51 1.14 -5.82
C GLU A 112 8.11 2.33 -5.06
N LEU A 113 7.84 3.57 -5.48
CA LEU A 113 8.30 4.77 -4.77
C LEU A 113 7.85 4.77 -3.30
N MET A 114 6.61 4.40 -3.02
CA MET A 114 6.09 4.28 -1.65
C MET A 114 6.81 3.20 -0.83
N ALA A 115 7.13 2.07 -1.44
CA ALA A 115 7.79 0.95 -0.78
C ALA A 115 9.28 1.24 -0.53
N THR A 116 10.02 1.66 -1.57
CA THR A 116 11.46 1.92 -1.49
C THR A 116 11.79 3.04 -0.50
N HIS A 117 10.98 4.09 -0.45
CA HIS A 117 11.24 5.26 0.39
C HIS A 117 10.46 5.24 1.73
N ASP A 118 9.69 4.19 2.00
CA ASP A 118 8.76 4.06 3.13
C ASP A 118 7.87 5.30 3.34
N ILE A 119 7.33 5.82 2.23
CA ILE A 119 6.43 6.98 2.24
C ILE A 119 4.98 6.54 2.06
N LYS A 120 4.07 7.37 2.58
CA LYS A 120 2.62 7.10 2.57
C LYS A 120 1.87 7.89 1.50
N ASN A 121 2.50 8.93 0.97
CA ASN A 121 1.94 9.85 -0.01
C ASN A 121 3.03 10.20 -1.02
N VAL A 122 2.64 10.27 -2.29
CA VAL A 122 3.50 10.66 -3.41
C VAL A 122 2.85 11.85 -4.11
N PRO A 123 3.43 13.05 -4.05
CA PRO A 123 2.98 14.17 -4.86
C PRO A 123 3.18 13.89 -6.33
N ILE A 124 2.21 14.34 -7.13
CA ILE A 124 2.27 14.28 -8.57
C ILE A 124 2.60 15.68 -9.09
N LEU A 125 3.72 15.80 -9.78
CA LEU A 125 4.24 17.05 -10.30
C LEU A 125 4.17 17.07 -11.83
N ASP A 126 3.61 18.13 -12.38
CA ASP A 126 3.78 18.48 -13.79
C ASP A 126 4.84 19.58 -13.87
N ALA A 127 6.01 19.23 -14.41
CA ALA A 127 7.26 19.96 -14.18
C ALA A 127 7.50 20.18 -12.67
N ASP A 128 7.53 21.44 -12.21
CA ASP A 128 7.75 21.79 -10.79
C ASP A 128 6.45 22.06 -10.02
N LYS A 129 5.30 21.99 -10.71
CA LYS A 129 4.00 22.33 -10.13
C LYS A 129 3.28 21.10 -9.64
N ILE A 130 2.80 21.17 -8.41
CA ILE A 130 1.97 20.10 -7.87
C ILE A 130 0.57 20.10 -8.50
N VAL A 131 0.23 18.98 -9.14
CA VAL A 131 -1.07 18.79 -9.80
C VAL A 131 -1.94 17.76 -9.11
N GLY A 132 -1.36 16.91 -8.25
CA GLY A 132 -2.07 15.86 -7.54
C GLY A 132 -1.31 15.27 -6.36
N ILE A 133 -1.98 14.41 -5.60
CA ILE A 133 -1.33 13.55 -4.61
C ILE A 133 -1.94 12.16 -4.65
N VAL A 134 -1.10 11.13 -4.59
CA VAL A 134 -1.53 9.73 -4.43
C VAL A 134 -1.17 9.26 -3.03
N SER A 135 -2.15 8.82 -2.27
CA SER A 135 -1.97 8.27 -0.92
C SER A 135 -2.19 6.75 -0.90
N ARG A 136 -1.68 6.07 0.13
CA ARG A 136 -2.03 4.64 0.37
C ARG A 136 -3.55 4.41 0.46
N SER A 137 -4.32 5.38 0.95
CA SER A 137 -5.78 5.28 1.01
C SER A 137 -6.42 5.28 -0.38
N ASP A 138 -5.84 5.97 -1.36
CA ASP A 138 -6.29 5.93 -2.75
C ASP A 138 -6.03 4.55 -3.36
N LEU A 139 -4.87 3.96 -3.08
CA LEU A 139 -4.55 2.58 -3.46
C LEU A 139 -5.55 1.57 -2.87
N MET A 140 -5.92 1.72 -1.60
CA MET A 140 -6.94 0.86 -0.98
C MET A 140 -8.31 1.01 -1.62
N ARG A 141 -8.72 2.22 -2.01
CA ARG A 141 -9.99 2.44 -2.74
C ARG A 141 -9.97 1.75 -4.11
N ILE A 142 -8.84 1.77 -4.81
CA ILE A 142 -8.68 1.04 -6.07
C ILE A 142 -8.82 -0.45 -5.82
N LEU A 143 -8.10 -0.98 -4.83
CA LEU A 143 -8.15 -2.40 -4.46
C LEU A 143 -9.59 -2.85 -4.19
N LEU A 144 -10.36 -2.09 -3.41
CA LEU A 144 -11.77 -2.39 -3.12
C LEU A 144 -12.68 -2.38 -4.35
N ARG A 145 -12.33 -1.61 -5.40
CA ARG A 145 -13.08 -1.58 -6.66
C ARG A 145 -12.71 -2.74 -7.59
N THR A 146 -11.48 -3.24 -7.49
CA THR A 146 -10.97 -4.37 -8.29
C THR A 146 -11.23 -5.73 -7.67
N LEU A 147 -11.33 -5.82 -6.33
CA LEU A 147 -11.63 -7.09 -5.68
C LEU A 147 -13.01 -7.59 -6.13
N PRO A 148 -13.13 -8.88 -6.51
CA PRO A 148 -14.40 -9.45 -6.92
C PRO A 148 -15.43 -9.29 -5.79
N LYS A 149 -16.60 -8.73 -6.11
CA LYS A 149 -17.72 -8.71 -5.19
C LYS A 149 -18.14 -10.16 -4.96
N SER A 150 -18.01 -10.64 -3.73
CA SER A 150 -18.44 -11.99 -3.37
C SER A 150 -19.96 -12.11 -3.63
N GLY A 151 -20.33 -12.95 -4.59
CA GLY A 151 -21.70 -13.42 -4.79
C GLY A 151 -22.49 -12.85 -5.99
N SER A 152 -23.17 -13.79 -6.66
CA SER A 152 -24.32 -13.63 -7.57
C SER A 152 -24.05 -13.40 -9.05
N ALA A 153 -23.49 -14.42 -9.72
CA ALA A 153 -23.95 -14.80 -11.04
C ALA A 153 -24.06 -16.33 -11.08
N THR A 154 -25.15 -16.88 -11.62
CA THR A 154 -25.26 -18.29 -12.00
C THR A 154 -24.34 -18.51 -13.20
N VAL A 155 -23.05 -18.52 -12.95
CA VAL A 155 -22.05 -18.94 -13.93
C VAL A 155 -22.14 -20.46 -13.98
N ASP A 156 -22.15 -21.02 -15.18
CA ASP A 156 -22.08 -22.46 -15.40
C ASP A 156 -20.88 -23.03 -14.61
N ASP A 157 -21.11 -24.07 -13.80
CA ASP A 157 -20.09 -24.68 -12.94
C ASP A 157 -18.87 -25.12 -13.76
N GLU A 158 -19.06 -25.47 -15.03
CA GLU A 158 -17.96 -25.82 -15.93
C GLU A 158 -17.08 -24.62 -16.30
N ILE A 159 -17.66 -23.41 -16.38
CA ILE A 159 -16.92 -22.16 -16.55
C ILE A 159 -16.18 -21.82 -15.26
N ILE A 160 -16.82 -21.96 -14.09
CA ILE A 160 -16.18 -21.74 -12.78
C ILE A 160 -14.98 -22.68 -12.63
N ARG A 161 -15.16 -23.98 -12.87
CA ARG A 161 -14.12 -25.01 -12.81
C ARG A 161 -12.95 -24.67 -13.72
N ARG A 162 -13.22 -24.31 -14.98
CA ARG A 162 -12.19 -23.91 -15.96
C ARG A 162 -11.41 -22.69 -15.48
N ASN A 163 -12.09 -21.69 -14.93
CA ASN A 163 -11.46 -20.48 -14.41
C ASN A 163 -10.58 -20.76 -13.20
N ILE A 164 -11.01 -21.63 -12.27
CA ILE A 164 -10.18 -22.06 -11.12
C ILE A 164 -8.93 -22.80 -11.61
N LEU A 165 -9.07 -23.73 -12.55
CA LEU A 165 -7.92 -24.44 -13.13
C LEU A 165 -6.98 -23.52 -13.91
N ALA A 166 -7.49 -22.46 -14.55
CA ALA A 166 -6.68 -21.44 -15.20
C ALA A 166 -5.92 -20.59 -14.16
N GLU A 167 -6.61 -20.15 -13.10
CA GLU A 167 -6.03 -19.37 -12.00
C GLU A 167 -4.91 -20.16 -11.31
N LEU A 168 -5.18 -21.41 -10.88
CA LEU A 168 -4.19 -22.26 -10.22
C LEU A 168 -2.94 -22.49 -11.10
N ARG A 169 -3.09 -22.66 -12.41
CA ARG A 169 -1.95 -22.86 -13.33
C ARG A 169 -1.17 -21.60 -13.63
N GLY A 170 -1.79 -20.42 -13.50
CA GLY A 170 -1.14 -19.13 -13.71
C GLY A 170 -0.19 -18.71 -12.58
N GLN A 171 -0.22 -19.42 -11.46
CA GLN A 171 0.50 -19.04 -10.24
C GLN A 171 1.86 -19.73 -10.13
N SER A 172 2.92 -18.96 -9.87
CA SER A 172 4.29 -19.48 -9.77
C SER A 172 4.53 -20.43 -8.58
N TRP A 173 3.70 -20.36 -7.54
CA TRP A 173 3.75 -21.25 -6.37
C TRP A 173 3.09 -22.62 -6.63
N SER A 174 2.36 -22.76 -7.74
CA SER A 174 1.57 -23.95 -8.11
C SER A 174 2.41 -24.98 -8.90
N VAL A 175 3.70 -25.11 -8.58
CA VAL A 175 4.54 -26.15 -9.20
C VAL A 175 3.95 -27.53 -8.83
N GLY A 176 3.48 -28.27 -9.84
CA GLY A 176 2.72 -29.52 -9.65
C GLY A 176 1.19 -29.35 -9.57
N GLY A 177 0.66 -28.16 -9.89
CA GLY A 177 -0.77 -27.83 -9.82
C GLY A 177 -1.70 -28.71 -10.66
N ASP A 178 -1.17 -29.49 -11.61
CA ASP A 178 -1.93 -30.54 -12.32
C ASP A 178 -2.41 -31.67 -11.39
N LEU A 179 -1.88 -31.76 -10.17
CA LEU A 179 -2.30 -32.71 -9.15
C LEU A 179 -3.46 -32.18 -8.28
N ILE A 180 -3.87 -30.92 -8.45
CA ILE A 180 -5.02 -30.33 -7.76
C ILE A 180 -6.26 -30.50 -8.64
N GLY A 181 -7.09 -31.48 -8.27
CA GLY A 181 -8.41 -31.69 -8.84
C GLY A 181 -9.41 -30.66 -8.33
N VAL A 182 -10.24 -30.15 -9.23
CA VAL A 182 -11.29 -29.15 -8.93
C VAL A 182 -12.63 -29.68 -9.42
N THR A 183 -13.58 -29.80 -8.50
CA THR A 183 -14.99 -30.11 -8.80
C THR A 183 -15.84 -28.94 -8.34
N VAL A 184 -16.88 -28.59 -9.12
CA VAL A 184 -17.80 -27.49 -8.81
C VAL A 184 -19.24 -27.98 -8.92
N ASP A 185 -20.07 -27.71 -7.90
CA ASP A 185 -21.51 -27.93 -7.90
C ASP A 185 -22.22 -26.68 -7.37
N LYS A 186 -22.97 -25.99 -8.23
CA LYS A 186 -23.72 -24.76 -7.93
C LYS A 186 -22.88 -23.66 -7.28
N GLY A 187 -21.61 -23.57 -7.67
CA GLY A 187 -20.61 -22.66 -7.12
C GLY A 187 -19.95 -23.12 -5.81
N ASP A 188 -20.28 -24.30 -5.28
CA ASP A 188 -19.52 -24.94 -4.21
C ASP A 188 -18.37 -25.72 -4.83
N VAL A 189 -17.14 -25.33 -4.46
CA VAL A 189 -15.90 -25.90 -5.00
C VAL A 189 -15.34 -26.91 -4.02
N GLU A 190 -14.91 -28.05 -4.54
CA GLU A 190 -14.09 -29.02 -3.82
C GLU A 190 -12.70 -29.08 -4.45
N LEU A 191 -11.68 -28.81 -3.65
CA LEU A 191 -10.28 -29.01 -4.01
C LEU A 191 -9.81 -30.36 -3.48
N SER A 192 -9.26 -31.19 -4.35
CA SER A 192 -8.80 -32.54 -4.01
C SER A 192 -7.49 -32.86 -4.70
N GLY A 193 -6.80 -33.91 -4.27
CA GLY A 193 -5.52 -34.31 -4.85
C GLY A 193 -4.31 -33.93 -4.01
N ALA A 194 -3.13 -33.95 -4.61
CA ALA A 194 -1.86 -33.93 -3.89
C ALA A 194 -1.20 -32.55 -3.92
N ILE A 195 -0.67 -32.13 -2.77
CA ILE A 195 0.25 -31.00 -2.62
C ILE A 195 1.53 -31.49 -1.93
N PHE A 196 2.63 -30.75 -2.09
CA PHE A 196 3.94 -31.14 -1.52
C PHE A 196 4.39 -30.25 -0.37
N ASP A 197 3.73 -29.11 -0.17
CA ASP A 197 3.97 -28.20 0.93
C ASP A 197 2.63 -27.71 1.47
N GLU A 198 2.47 -27.69 2.79
CA GLU A 198 1.25 -27.25 3.45
C GLU A 198 0.91 -25.78 3.15
N ARG A 199 1.90 -24.95 2.79
CA ARG A 199 1.68 -23.57 2.33
C ARG A 199 0.93 -23.52 0.99
N GLN A 200 1.05 -24.55 0.16
CA GLN A 200 0.29 -24.65 -1.10
C GLN A 200 -1.20 -24.87 -0.84
N ARG A 201 -1.58 -25.52 0.27
CA ARG A 201 -2.99 -25.75 0.65
C ARG A 201 -3.74 -24.44 0.73
N GLN A 202 -3.25 -23.53 1.56
CA GLN A 202 -3.89 -22.24 1.78
C GLN A 202 -3.91 -21.41 0.49
N ALA A 203 -2.83 -21.45 -0.29
CA ALA A 203 -2.75 -20.74 -1.56
C ALA A 203 -3.78 -21.25 -2.57
N ALA A 204 -3.98 -22.57 -2.67
CA ALA A 204 -4.97 -23.19 -3.53
C ALA A 204 -6.42 -22.84 -3.13
N VAL A 205 -6.72 -22.87 -1.84
CA VAL A 205 -8.03 -22.44 -1.31
C VAL A 205 -8.31 -20.99 -1.68
N VAL A 206 -7.37 -20.08 -1.42
CA VAL A 206 -7.52 -18.65 -1.72
C VAL A 206 -7.65 -18.40 -3.23
N ALA A 207 -6.88 -19.12 -4.06
CA ALA A 207 -6.99 -19.00 -5.51
C ALA A 207 -8.38 -19.41 -6.02
N ALA A 208 -8.96 -20.49 -5.49
CA ALA A 208 -10.31 -20.89 -5.82
C ALA A 208 -11.38 -19.90 -5.33
N GLU A 209 -11.26 -19.38 -4.11
CA GLU A 209 -12.18 -18.40 -3.54
C GLU A 209 -12.24 -17.08 -4.34
N ASN A 210 -11.13 -16.70 -4.98
CA ASN A 210 -11.05 -15.48 -5.78
C ASN A 210 -11.74 -15.58 -7.16
N VAL A 211 -12.14 -16.79 -7.58
CA VAL A 211 -12.83 -16.97 -8.87
C VAL A 211 -14.30 -16.56 -8.77
N ALA A 212 -14.75 -15.71 -9.70
CA ALA A 212 -16.14 -15.28 -9.76
C ALA A 212 -17.10 -16.46 -9.89
N GLY A 213 -18.15 -16.47 -9.07
CA GLY A 213 -19.15 -17.54 -9.02
C GLY A 213 -18.90 -18.58 -7.91
N VAL A 214 -17.70 -18.62 -7.34
CA VAL A 214 -17.39 -19.46 -6.17
C VAL A 214 -18.08 -18.88 -4.93
N LYS A 215 -18.85 -19.73 -4.25
CA LYS A 215 -19.58 -19.39 -3.02
C LYS A 215 -18.87 -19.93 -1.78
N LYS A 216 -18.28 -21.11 -1.91
CA LYS A 216 -17.61 -21.84 -0.84
C LYS A 216 -16.54 -22.74 -1.44
N VAL A 217 -15.44 -22.91 -0.72
CA VAL A 217 -14.40 -23.88 -1.04
C VAL A 217 -14.30 -24.91 0.09
N THR A 218 -14.29 -26.19 -0.27
CA THR A 218 -14.03 -27.32 0.62
C THR A 218 -12.67 -27.88 0.29
N ASP A 219 -11.77 -27.87 1.26
CA ASP A 219 -10.42 -28.43 1.13
C ASP A 219 -10.42 -29.93 1.48
N LYS A 220 -10.03 -30.76 0.50
CA LYS A 220 -9.71 -32.18 0.65
C LYS A 220 -8.33 -32.52 0.06
N LEU A 221 -7.44 -31.54 -0.02
CA LEU A 221 -6.06 -31.75 -0.47
C LEU A 221 -5.30 -32.60 0.56
N PHE A 222 -4.45 -33.49 0.09
CA PHE A 222 -3.54 -34.22 0.96
C PHE A 222 -2.10 -33.75 0.70
N CYS A 223 -1.36 -33.46 1.77
CA CYS A 223 0.05 -33.14 1.65
C CYS A 223 0.84 -34.44 1.58
N ALA A 224 1.36 -34.78 0.40
CA ALA A 224 2.30 -35.87 0.22
C ALA A 224 3.65 -35.42 0.80
N GLY A 225 4.04 -35.99 1.93
CA GLY A 225 5.40 -35.79 2.45
C GLY A 225 6.45 -36.33 1.48
N PRO A 226 7.74 -35.98 1.66
CA PRO A 226 8.83 -36.35 0.74
C PRO A 226 9.05 -37.86 0.54
N PHE A 227 8.34 -38.73 1.29
CA PHE A 227 8.45 -40.19 1.21
C PHE A 227 7.12 -40.91 0.93
N SER A 228 6.03 -40.21 0.59
CA SER A 228 4.69 -40.81 0.53
C SER A 228 4.26 -41.32 -0.85
N VAL A 229 5.14 -41.32 -1.86
CA VAL A 229 4.82 -41.89 -3.18
C VAL A 229 5.39 -43.31 -3.28
N VAL A 230 4.70 -44.26 -2.67
CA VAL A 230 4.73 -45.65 -3.15
C VAL A 230 3.47 -45.81 -4.00
N LEU A 231 3.65 -45.75 -5.32
CA LEU A 231 2.66 -46.17 -6.30
C LEU A 231 2.30 -47.64 -6.01
N VAL A 232 1.08 -47.89 -5.55
CA VAL A 232 0.49 -49.22 -5.62
C VAL A 232 -0.18 -49.31 -6.99
N SER A 233 0.49 -50.01 -7.90
CA SER A 233 0.00 -50.41 -9.22
C SER A 233 -1.23 -51.32 -9.14
#